data_AF-A0A397GFI5-F1
#
_entry.id   AF-A0A397GFI5-F1
#
_cell.length_a   1.000
_cell.length_b   1.000
_cell.length_c   1.000
_cell.angle_alpha   90.00
_cell.angle_beta   90.00
_cell.angle_gamma   90.00
#
_symmetry.space_group_name_H-M   'P 1'
#
loop_
_entity.id
_entity.type
_entity.pdbx_description
1 polymer ?
#
loop_
_entity_poly.entity_id
_entity_poly.type
_entity_poly.pdbx_seq_one_letter_code
_entity_poly.pdbx_strand_id
1 'polypeptide(L)'
;MGGCKFPWLILIPGALHEEMNMLKAFVELNWLIDIKEFAQTQGYRTDNQLAFFKKCADHHKSWDSICNIYRHAMVMELIWPFVLNYENPTVHEYLEWSQKQTSNIYKLKFEQIFIYLQVIINFRNGVRTNNSLLQNATRRQFSLIWSARRHPIYRLIEITYEEQMQKLKPPIHDMIEKYCVISRSEYKNQHQGLDTILEEINKTLKSLVPPVPSQHHWEIAARNCMNFMKLREILFKNIGYTDNESSGPRTKPNFVIESQRFRIQLRKSDFLNPIQKENTFKSLGNIILSEELKNFTSIAQEKRKIYIKQKLLQLTTNETWKVIPISAEEAVSQKNENNMTKEQLVAIINSLLVSLPESQKLKYHNLNNKPKIILLQILQEIRSLQNIIL
;
A
#
# COMPACT_ATOMS: atom_id res chain seq x y z
N MET A 1 -3.98 -19.21 -2.67
CA MET A 1 -4.72 -19.28 -1.38
C MET A 1 -5.33 -20.66 -1.26
N GLY A 2 -5.22 -21.31 -0.11
CA GLY A 2 -5.62 -22.71 0.12
C GLY A 2 -7.13 -23.00 0.13
N GLY A 3 -7.98 -22.09 -0.36
CA GLY A 3 -9.44 -22.23 -0.34
C GLY A 3 -9.97 -23.37 -1.21
N CYS A 4 -9.22 -23.83 -2.23
CA CYS A 4 -9.63 -24.95 -3.06
C CYS A 4 -9.69 -26.30 -2.32
N LYS A 5 -9.12 -26.41 -1.12
CA LYS A 5 -9.19 -27.65 -0.32
C LYS A 5 -10.39 -27.70 0.63
N PHE A 6 -11.05 -26.56 0.91
CA PHE A 6 -12.11 -26.47 1.92
C PHE A 6 -13.25 -25.55 1.44
N PRO A 7 -14.14 -26.04 0.55
CA PRO A 7 -15.19 -25.22 -0.06
C PRO A 7 -16.24 -24.68 0.94
N TRP A 8 -16.26 -25.21 2.16
CA TRP A 8 -17.11 -24.73 3.25
C TRP A 8 -16.50 -23.55 4.04
N LEU A 9 -15.26 -23.15 3.76
CA LEU A 9 -14.62 -22.01 4.42
C LEU A 9 -14.70 -20.75 3.55
N ILE A 10 -15.23 -19.68 4.14
CA ILE A 10 -15.22 -18.33 3.57
C ILE A 10 -14.02 -17.59 4.16
N LEU A 11 -13.10 -17.14 3.30
CA LEU A 11 -11.92 -16.41 3.76
C LEU A 11 -12.20 -14.90 3.70
N ILE A 12 -12.09 -14.23 4.85
CA ILE A 12 -12.29 -12.77 4.96
C ILE A 12 -10.95 -12.11 5.31
N PRO A 13 -10.52 -11.07 4.56
CA PRO A 13 -9.33 -10.30 4.91
C PRO A 13 -9.48 -9.66 6.29
N GLY A 14 -8.45 -9.78 7.12
CA GLY A 14 -8.38 -9.10 8.42
C GLY A 14 -8.23 -7.60 8.24
N ALA A 15 -9.16 -6.82 8.80
CA ALA A 15 -9.21 -5.37 8.59
C ALA A 15 -8.00 -4.63 9.18
N LEU A 16 -7.47 -5.05 10.33
CA LEU A 16 -6.26 -4.44 10.91
C LEU A 16 -5.05 -4.69 10.01
N HIS A 17 -4.84 -5.94 9.59
CA HIS A 17 -3.72 -6.27 8.73
C HIS A 17 -3.83 -5.56 7.38
N GLU A 18 -5.04 -5.47 6.82
CA GLU A 18 -5.29 -4.73 5.60
C GLU A 18 -4.91 -3.24 5.76
N GLU A 19 -5.39 -2.58 6.82
CA GLU A 19 -5.07 -1.17 7.13
C GLU A 19 -3.56 -0.94 7.30
N MET A 20 -2.89 -1.80 8.07
CA MET A 20 -1.44 -1.72 8.29
C MET A 20 -0.67 -1.79 6.97
N ASN A 21 -1.09 -2.69 6.06
CA ASN A 21 -0.43 -2.85 4.79
C ASN A 21 -0.78 -1.73 3.80
N MET A 22 -2.01 -1.19 3.83
CA MET A 22 -2.35 0.01 3.06
C MET A 22 -1.44 1.17 3.46
N LEU A 23 -1.26 1.41 4.77
CA LEU A 23 -0.37 2.45 5.26
C LEU A 23 1.08 2.23 4.82
N LYS A 24 1.59 1.01 4.97
CA LYS A 24 2.94 0.64 4.53
C LYS A 24 3.13 0.87 3.02
N ALA A 25 2.18 0.48 2.20
CA ALA A 25 2.27 0.64 0.75
C ALA A 25 2.21 2.11 0.32
N PHE A 26 1.40 2.92 1.01
CA PHE A 26 1.41 4.37 0.83
C PHE A 26 2.78 4.97 1.18
N VAL A 27 3.36 4.57 2.31
CA VAL A 27 4.71 5.02 2.73
C VAL A 27 5.77 4.58 1.72
N GLU A 28 5.74 3.33 1.24
CA GLU A 28 6.68 2.82 0.25
C GLU A 28 6.59 3.54 -1.10
N LEU A 29 5.37 3.86 -1.57
CA LEU A 29 5.14 4.61 -2.80
C LEU A 29 5.71 6.04 -2.73
N ASN A 30 5.55 6.68 -1.58
CA ASN A 30 5.94 8.08 -1.37
C ASN A 30 7.35 8.23 -0.77
N TRP A 31 8.03 7.11 -0.49
CA TRP A 31 9.30 7.10 0.24
C TRP A 31 10.37 7.97 -0.43
N LEU A 32 10.60 7.77 -1.74
CA LEU A 32 11.59 8.53 -2.51
C LEU A 32 11.08 9.90 -2.96
N ILE A 33 9.78 10.17 -2.84
CA ILE A 33 9.16 11.41 -3.31
C ILE A 33 9.34 12.49 -2.24
N ASP A 34 9.02 12.19 -0.98
CA ASP A 34 9.05 13.17 0.10
C ASP A 34 9.00 12.57 1.52
N ILE A 35 8.57 11.31 1.69
CA ILE A 35 8.41 10.73 3.04
C ILE A 35 9.76 10.43 3.71
N LYS A 36 10.82 10.14 2.95
CA LYS A 36 12.15 9.97 3.53
C LYS A 36 12.61 11.27 4.20
N GLU A 37 12.44 12.39 3.53
CA GLU A 37 12.79 13.73 4.01
C GLU A 37 11.89 14.13 5.19
N PHE A 38 10.59 13.78 5.14
CA PHE A 38 9.69 13.92 6.30
C PHE A 38 10.21 13.15 7.51
N ALA A 39 10.56 11.87 7.35
CA ALA A 39 11.07 11.04 8.44
C ALA A 39 12.36 11.62 9.04
N GLN A 40 13.26 12.16 8.21
CA GLN A 40 14.46 12.85 8.68
C GLN A 40 14.13 14.09 9.51
N THR A 41 13.12 14.86 9.11
CA THR A 41 12.62 16.02 9.88
C THR A 41 11.96 15.63 11.19
N GLN A 42 11.41 14.42 11.28
CA GLN A 42 10.93 13.82 12.54
C GLN A 42 12.05 13.22 13.40
N GLY A 43 13.32 13.33 12.99
CA GLY A 43 14.49 12.89 13.76
C GLY A 43 14.98 11.47 13.47
N TYR A 44 14.45 10.78 12.45
CA TYR A 44 14.96 9.49 12.00
C TYR A 44 16.20 9.73 11.12
N ARG A 45 17.41 9.50 11.66
CA ARG A 45 18.67 9.90 11.01
C ARG A 45 19.47 8.73 10.46
N THR A 46 19.43 7.57 11.11
CA THR A 46 20.21 6.39 10.67
C THR A 46 19.43 5.54 9.68
N ASP A 47 20.13 4.75 8.87
CA ASP A 47 19.47 3.82 7.93
C ASP A 47 18.55 2.82 8.64
N ASN A 48 18.92 2.36 9.84
CA ASN A 48 18.07 1.49 10.66
C ASN A 48 16.79 2.20 11.11
N GLN A 49 16.89 3.46 11.54
CA GLN A 49 15.73 4.28 11.93
C GLN A 49 14.83 4.55 10.72
N LEU A 50 15.41 4.91 9.58
CA LEU A 50 14.66 5.14 8.34
C LEU A 50 14.01 3.85 7.83
N ALA A 51 14.68 2.71 7.92
CA ALA A 51 14.11 1.41 7.58
C ALA A 51 12.97 1.02 8.52
N PHE A 52 13.09 1.31 9.82
CA PHE A 52 12.02 1.11 10.80
C PHE A 52 10.77 1.93 10.43
N PHE A 53 10.96 3.21 10.12
CA PHE A 53 9.87 4.10 9.70
C PHE A 53 9.23 3.62 8.39
N LYS A 54 10.05 3.34 7.36
CA LYS A 54 9.59 2.90 6.04
C LYS A 54 8.77 1.61 6.11
N LYS A 55 9.13 0.69 7.01
CA LYS A 55 8.42 -0.58 7.21
C LYS A 55 7.10 -0.42 7.96
N CYS A 56 6.81 0.77 8.49
CA CYS A 56 5.69 1.01 9.42
C CYS A 56 5.69 0.01 10.58
N ALA A 57 6.86 -0.27 11.16
CA ALA A 57 7.04 -1.37 12.11
C ALA A 57 6.21 -1.23 13.39
N ASP A 58 5.91 0.00 13.80
CA ASP A 58 4.95 0.32 14.87
C ASP A 58 3.74 1.02 14.24
N HIS A 59 2.59 0.35 14.21
CA HIS A 59 1.39 0.84 13.55
C HIS A 59 0.85 2.13 14.17
N HIS A 60 0.89 2.26 15.49
CA HIS A 60 0.39 3.46 16.17
C HIS A 60 1.27 4.67 15.87
N LYS A 61 2.60 4.51 15.94
CA LYS A 61 3.54 5.58 15.58
C LYS A 61 3.45 5.94 14.10
N SER A 62 3.27 4.94 13.23
CA SER A 62 3.12 5.17 11.79
C SER A 62 1.84 5.93 11.49
N TRP A 63 0.73 5.57 12.15
CA TRP A 63 -0.54 6.29 12.01
C TRP A 63 -0.42 7.75 12.47
N ASP A 64 0.14 7.98 13.67
CA ASP A 64 0.30 9.34 14.20
C ASP A 64 1.24 10.18 13.29
N SER A 65 2.33 9.58 12.81
CA SER A 65 3.28 10.29 11.95
C SER A 65 2.71 10.59 10.56
N ILE A 66 2.06 9.62 9.91
CA ILE A 66 1.61 9.74 8.52
C ILE A 66 0.19 10.31 8.41
N CYS A 67 -0.77 9.70 9.09
CA CYS A 67 -2.19 10.06 8.96
C CYS A 67 -2.54 11.35 9.71
N ASN A 68 -1.78 11.70 10.76
CA ASN A 68 -1.94 12.97 11.46
C ASN A 68 -0.90 13.98 10.98
N ILE A 69 0.36 13.87 11.40
CA ILE A 69 1.36 14.95 11.26
C ILE A 69 1.67 15.27 9.79
N TYR A 70 2.08 14.27 9.01
CA TYR A 70 2.41 14.42 7.59
C TYR A 70 1.21 14.88 6.77
N ARG A 71 0.04 14.24 6.95
CA ARG A 71 -1.21 14.63 6.28
C ARG A 71 -1.52 16.09 6.52
N HIS A 72 -1.46 16.55 7.77
CA HIS A 72 -1.78 17.94 8.09
C HIS A 72 -0.80 18.90 7.42
N ALA A 73 0.51 18.63 7.51
CA ALA A 73 1.51 19.45 6.85
C ALA A 73 1.26 19.54 5.34
N MET A 74 1.04 18.41 4.67
CA MET A 74 0.80 18.37 3.23
C MET A 74 -0.52 19.04 2.81
N VAL A 75 -1.62 18.80 3.53
CA VAL A 75 -2.91 19.45 3.25
C VAL A 75 -2.79 20.96 3.37
N MET A 76 -2.15 21.45 4.43
CA MET A 76 -1.95 22.89 4.63
C MET A 76 -1.14 23.52 3.49
N GLU A 77 -0.08 22.87 3.03
CA GLU A 77 0.75 23.41 1.94
C GLU A 77 0.15 23.23 0.54
N LEU A 78 -0.71 22.24 0.31
CA LEU A 78 -1.46 22.10 -0.94
C LEU A 78 -2.56 23.16 -1.07
N ILE A 79 -3.21 23.52 0.04
CA ILE A 79 -4.27 24.54 0.06
C ILE A 79 -3.69 25.96 0.09
N TRP A 80 -2.50 26.14 0.66
CA TRP A 80 -1.89 27.45 0.90
C TRP A 80 -1.85 28.39 -0.34
N PRO A 81 -1.41 27.95 -1.53
CA PRO A 81 -1.37 28.83 -2.70
C PRO A 81 -2.75 29.31 -3.14
N PHE A 82 -3.80 28.52 -2.93
CA PHE A 82 -5.17 28.95 -3.22
C PHE A 82 -5.63 30.02 -2.21
N VAL A 83 -5.50 29.75 -0.92
CA VAL A 83 -5.97 30.68 0.12
C VAL A 83 -5.26 32.05 0.06
N LEU A 84 -4.00 32.10 -0.39
CA LEU A 84 -3.29 33.37 -0.56
C LEU A 84 -3.85 34.27 -1.67
N ASN A 85 -4.54 33.70 -2.67
CA ASN A 85 -4.96 34.42 -3.88
C ASN A 85 -6.47 34.68 -3.93
N TYR A 86 -7.23 34.30 -2.89
CA TYR A 86 -8.69 34.38 -2.86
C TYR A 86 -9.14 35.00 -1.53
N GLU A 87 -9.91 36.09 -1.58
CA GLU A 87 -10.38 36.80 -0.38
C GLU A 87 -11.42 36.01 0.44
N ASN A 88 -12.26 35.20 -0.22
CA ASN A 88 -13.30 34.37 0.41
C ASN A 88 -13.28 32.93 -0.13
N PRO A 89 -12.25 32.13 0.22
CA PRO A 89 -12.02 30.84 -0.40
C PRO A 89 -13.12 29.83 -0.05
N THR A 90 -13.76 29.23 -1.06
CA THR A 90 -14.69 28.11 -0.88
C THR A 90 -14.07 26.77 -1.29
N VAL A 91 -14.64 25.67 -0.80
CA VAL A 91 -14.21 24.30 -1.15
C VAL A 91 -14.41 24.04 -2.65
N HIS A 92 -15.51 24.52 -3.23
CA HIS A 92 -15.81 24.31 -4.64
C HIS A 92 -14.78 24.99 -5.53
N GLU A 93 -14.47 26.26 -5.26
CA GLU A 93 -13.43 27.01 -5.97
C GLU A 93 -12.05 26.38 -5.82
N TYR A 94 -11.70 25.86 -4.64
CA TYR A 94 -10.44 25.14 -4.45
C TYR A 94 -10.36 23.91 -5.34
N LEU A 95 -11.44 23.12 -5.43
CA LEU A 95 -11.46 21.93 -6.28
C LEU A 95 -11.30 22.30 -7.75
N GLU A 96 -12.01 23.32 -8.24
CA GLU A 96 -11.83 23.81 -9.61
C GLU A 96 -10.42 24.34 -9.87
N TRP A 97 -9.89 25.13 -8.93
CA TRP A 97 -8.54 25.68 -9.02
C TRP A 97 -7.48 24.57 -9.03
N SER A 98 -7.64 23.54 -8.18
CA SER A 98 -6.71 22.42 -8.08
C SER A 98 -6.65 21.59 -9.38
N GLN A 99 -7.78 21.43 -10.06
CA GLN A 99 -7.87 20.73 -11.36
C GLN A 99 -7.15 21.49 -12.49
N LYS A 100 -7.14 22.82 -12.42
CA LYS A 100 -6.52 23.71 -13.42
C LYS A 100 -5.00 23.86 -13.24
N GLN A 101 -4.42 23.31 -12.17
CA GLN A 101 -2.97 23.39 -11.95
C GLN A 101 -2.20 22.70 -13.08
N THR A 102 -1.00 23.18 -13.39
CA THR A 102 -0.11 22.60 -14.42
C THR A 102 1.10 21.88 -13.81
N SER A 103 1.45 22.20 -12.57
CA SER A 103 2.55 21.56 -11.85
C SER A 103 2.30 20.06 -11.64
N ASN A 104 3.16 19.23 -12.22
CA ASN A 104 3.07 17.77 -12.10
C ASN A 104 3.27 17.28 -10.67
N ILE A 105 4.15 17.94 -9.90
CA ILE A 105 4.38 17.56 -8.49
C ILE A 105 3.18 17.94 -7.63
N TYR A 106 2.57 19.10 -7.87
CA TYR A 106 1.34 19.50 -7.21
C TYR A 106 0.22 18.49 -7.46
N LYS A 107 -0.02 18.12 -8.73
CA LYS A 107 -1.04 17.11 -9.10
C LYS A 107 -0.81 15.77 -8.42
N LEU A 108 0.43 15.25 -8.50
CA LEU A 108 0.79 13.98 -7.88
C LEU A 108 0.53 14.01 -6.36
N LYS A 109 0.97 15.08 -5.68
CA LYS A 109 0.78 15.19 -4.23
C LYS A 109 -0.68 15.40 -3.87
N PHE A 110 -1.44 16.14 -4.66
CA PHE A 110 -2.89 16.26 -4.48
C PHE A 110 -3.57 14.89 -4.51
N GLU A 111 -3.29 14.06 -5.53
CA GLU A 111 -3.84 12.70 -5.62
C GLU A 111 -3.40 11.84 -4.43
N GLN A 112 -2.11 11.86 -4.09
CA GLN A 112 -1.58 11.07 -2.97
C GLN A 112 -2.24 11.42 -1.64
N ILE A 113 -2.50 12.69 -1.38
CA ILE A 113 -3.02 13.15 -0.09
C ILE A 113 -4.55 13.04 -0.03
N PHE A 114 -5.25 13.62 -1.00
CA PHE A 114 -6.72 13.72 -0.96
C PHE A 114 -7.43 12.47 -1.45
N ILE A 115 -6.75 11.61 -2.23
CA ILE A 115 -7.30 10.33 -2.69
C ILE A 115 -6.71 9.20 -1.86
N TYR A 116 -5.41 8.92 -2.00
CA TYR A 116 -4.85 7.68 -1.48
C TYR A 116 -4.68 7.65 0.05
N LEU A 117 -4.15 8.70 0.66
CA LEU A 117 -4.03 8.77 2.12
C LEU A 117 -5.40 8.89 2.79
N GLN A 118 -6.30 9.68 2.20
CA GLN A 118 -7.67 9.82 2.70
C GLN A 118 -8.44 8.50 2.66
N VAL A 119 -8.20 7.64 1.67
CA VAL A 119 -8.79 6.29 1.58
C VAL A 119 -8.41 5.42 2.77
N ILE A 120 -7.18 5.48 3.27
CA ILE A 120 -6.74 4.72 4.45
C ILE A 120 -7.49 5.20 5.70
N ILE A 121 -7.64 6.52 5.85
CA ILE A 121 -8.40 7.11 6.96
C ILE A 121 -9.87 6.71 6.89
N ASN A 122 -10.46 6.76 5.69
CA ASN A 122 -11.84 6.34 5.46
C ASN A 122 -12.04 4.84 5.68
N PHE A 123 -11.05 4.01 5.34
CA PHE A 123 -11.09 2.57 5.62
C PHE A 123 -11.17 2.33 7.14
N ARG A 124 -10.28 2.96 7.92
CA ARG A 124 -10.34 2.91 9.40
C ARG A 124 -11.70 3.36 9.92
N ASN A 125 -12.21 4.48 9.42
CA ASN A 125 -13.52 4.99 9.84
C ASN A 125 -14.63 3.99 9.52
N GLY A 126 -14.63 3.41 8.32
CA GLY A 126 -15.57 2.37 7.92
C GLY A 126 -15.52 1.13 8.82
N VAL A 127 -14.34 0.73 9.28
CA VAL A 127 -14.17 -0.34 10.28
C VAL A 127 -14.79 0.10 11.62
N ARG A 128 -14.41 1.28 12.13
CA ARG A 128 -14.81 1.80 13.45
C ARG A 128 -16.31 2.06 13.59
N THR A 129 -16.97 2.42 12.50
CA THR A 129 -18.41 2.70 12.46
C THR A 129 -19.23 1.56 11.87
N ASN A 130 -18.62 0.38 11.62
CA ASN A 130 -19.27 -0.75 10.96
C ASN A 130 -20.00 -0.38 9.65
N ASN A 131 -19.35 0.41 8.79
CA ASN A 131 -19.87 0.80 7.49
C ASN A 131 -19.18 -0.01 6.39
N SER A 132 -19.78 -1.15 6.02
CA SER A 132 -19.25 -2.07 5.00
C SER A 132 -19.13 -1.42 3.63
N LEU A 133 -20.09 -0.57 3.24
CA LEU A 133 -20.06 0.17 1.97
C LEU A 133 -18.81 1.06 1.88
N LEU A 134 -18.50 1.80 2.95
CA LEU A 134 -17.31 2.64 3.01
C LEU A 134 -16.02 1.79 2.97
N GLN A 135 -15.99 0.67 3.68
CA GLN A 135 -14.85 -0.27 3.61
C GLN A 135 -14.64 -0.81 2.19
N ASN A 136 -15.70 -1.23 1.51
CA ASN A 136 -15.60 -1.77 0.15
C ASN A 136 -15.23 -0.69 -0.87
N ALA A 137 -15.79 0.52 -0.75
CA ALA A 137 -15.41 1.65 -1.60
C ALA A 137 -13.92 2.01 -1.43
N THR A 138 -13.42 2.02 -0.19
CA THR A 138 -12.02 2.32 0.11
C THR A 138 -11.07 1.23 -0.37
N ARG A 139 -11.43 -0.07 -0.25
CA ARG A 139 -10.69 -1.17 -0.87
C ARG A 139 -10.53 -0.99 -2.38
N ARG A 140 -11.62 -0.70 -3.08
CA ARG A 140 -11.62 -0.47 -4.52
C ARG A 140 -10.77 0.73 -4.91
N GLN A 141 -10.84 1.83 -4.16
CA GLN A 141 -10.02 3.00 -4.45
C GLN A 141 -8.53 2.73 -4.19
N PHE A 142 -8.18 2.02 -3.12
CA PHE A 142 -6.80 1.70 -2.77
C PHE A 142 -6.17 0.65 -3.70
N SER A 143 -6.99 -0.19 -4.34
CA SER A 143 -6.55 -1.26 -5.26
C SER A 143 -5.62 -0.79 -6.38
N LEU A 144 -5.67 0.51 -6.72
CA LEU A 144 -4.76 1.14 -7.69
C LEU A 144 -3.31 1.07 -7.22
N ILE A 145 -3.03 1.26 -5.92
CA ILE A 145 -1.68 1.12 -5.37
C ILE A 145 -1.23 -0.34 -5.41
N TRP A 146 -2.12 -1.29 -5.11
CA TRP A 146 -1.85 -2.72 -5.23
C TRP A 146 -1.46 -3.14 -6.66
N SER A 147 -2.09 -2.51 -7.64
CA SER A 147 -1.82 -2.73 -9.06
C SER A 147 -0.56 -2.01 -9.53
N ALA A 148 -0.31 -0.80 -9.05
CA ALA A 148 0.84 -0.01 -9.46
C ALA A 148 2.18 -0.57 -8.97
N ARG A 149 2.23 -1.10 -7.74
CA ARG A 149 3.49 -1.49 -7.06
C ARG A 149 3.56 -2.99 -6.76
N ARG A 150 4.61 -3.41 -6.04
CA ARG A 150 4.96 -4.81 -5.79
C ARG A 150 4.14 -5.43 -4.64
N HIS A 151 2.83 -5.57 -4.85
CA HIS A 151 1.91 -6.17 -3.88
C HIS A 151 1.11 -7.35 -4.47
N PRO A 152 1.77 -8.41 -4.96
CA PRO A 152 1.08 -9.50 -5.67
C PRO A 152 0.04 -10.22 -4.81
N ILE A 153 0.30 -10.37 -3.50
CA ILE A 153 -0.62 -11.01 -2.57
C ILE A 153 -1.88 -10.14 -2.39
N TYR A 154 -1.73 -8.84 -2.12
CA TYR A 154 -2.88 -7.94 -1.91
C TYR A 154 -3.71 -7.72 -3.17
N ARG A 155 -3.06 -7.71 -4.34
CA ARG A 155 -3.77 -7.68 -5.63
C ARG A 155 -4.63 -8.93 -5.84
N LEU A 156 -4.12 -10.10 -5.43
CA LEU A 156 -4.91 -11.33 -5.46
C LEU A 156 -6.04 -11.32 -4.42
N ILE A 157 -5.74 -10.90 -3.17
CA ILE A 157 -6.74 -10.75 -2.10
C ILE A 157 -7.92 -9.90 -2.57
N GLU A 158 -7.64 -8.74 -3.17
CA GLU A 158 -8.68 -7.82 -3.64
C GLU A 158 -9.64 -8.48 -4.64
N ILE A 159 -9.12 -9.13 -5.69
CA ILE A 159 -9.97 -9.81 -6.68
C ILE A 159 -10.71 -11.00 -6.06
N THR A 160 -10.01 -11.85 -5.32
CA THR A 160 -10.61 -13.05 -4.73
C THR A 160 -11.68 -12.71 -3.71
N TYR A 161 -11.50 -11.63 -2.95
CA TYR A 161 -12.53 -11.12 -2.04
C TYR A 161 -13.78 -10.65 -2.80
N GLU A 162 -13.62 -9.81 -3.82
CA GLU A 162 -14.75 -9.31 -4.62
C GLU A 162 -15.50 -10.45 -5.34
N GLU A 163 -14.76 -11.39 -5.94
CA GLU A 163 -15.33 -12.58 -6.58
C GLU A 163 -16.09 -13.45 -5.57
N GLN A 164 -15.53 -13.66 -4.37
CA GLN A 164 -16.18 -14.42 -3.31
C GLN A 164 -17.47 -13.73 -2.87
N MET A 165 -17.43 -12.42 -2.58
CA MET A 165 -18.60 -11.65 -2.13
C MET A 165 -19.73 -11.70 -3.16
N GLN A 166 -19.43 -11.63 -4.45
CA GLN A 166 -20.43 -11.75 -5.52
C GLN A 166 -21.08 -13.14 -5.62
N LYS A 167 -20.38 -14.19 -5.22
CA LYS A 167 -20.87 -15.58 -5.26
C LYS A 167 -21.71 -15.96 -4.04
N LEU A 168 -21.66 -15.18 -2.96
CA LEU A 168 -22.39 -15.49 -1.74
C LEU A 168 -23.89 -15.24 -1.89
N LYS A 169 -24.69 -16.09 -1.24
CA LYS A 169 -26.13 -15.84 -1.11
C LYS A 169 -26.35 -14.60 -0.22
N PRO A 170 -27.36 -13.76 -0.50
CA PRO A 170 -27.60 -12.53 0.26
C PRO A 170 -27.61 -12.70 1.79
N PRO A 171 -28.22 -13.75 2.38
CA PRO A 171 -28.21 -13.92 3.83
C PRO A 171 -26.81 -14.11 4.44
N ILE A 172 -25.90 -14.76 3.70
CA ILE A 172 -24.51 -14.96 4.14
C ILE A 172 -23.74 -13.65 4.01
N HIS A 173 -23.97 -12.91 2.93
CA HIS A 173 -23.39 -11.59 2.72
C HIS A 173 -23.77 -10.63 3.85
N ASP A 174 -25.07 -10.53 4.16
CA ASP A 174 -25.60 -9.68 5.22
C ASP A 174 -25.02 -10.05 6.60
N MET A 175 -24.84 -11.35 6.86
CA MET A 175 -24.21 -11.83 8.07
C MET A 175 -22.74 -11.41 8.16
N ILE A 176 -21.98 -11.53 7.08
CA ILE A 176 -20.58 -11.10 7.04
C ILE A 176 -20.48 -9.59 7.26
N GLU A 177 -21.28 -8.78 6.57
CA GLU A 177 -21.25 -7.33 6.73
C GLU A 177 -21.60 -6.92 8.15
N LYS A 178 -22.61 -7.54 8.76
CA LYS A 178 -23.04 -7.25 10.12
C LYS A 178 -21.98 -7.57 11.17
N TYR A 179 -21.23 -8.65 10.99
CA TYR A 179 -20.32 -9.20 12.00
C TYR A 179 -18.83 -9.11 11.65
N CYS A 180 -18.44 -8.44 10.56
CA CYS A 180 -17.02 -8.31 10.19
C CYS A 180 -16.20 -7.50 11.21
N VAL A 181 -16.87 -6.69 12.02
CA VAL A 181 -16.28 -5.90 13.10
C VAL A 181 -17.10 -6.05 14.38
N ILE A 182 -16.44 -5.94 15.53
CA ILE A 182 -17.07 -6.08 16.85
C ILE A 182 -16.79 -4.82 17.68
N SER A 183 -17.81 -4.25 18.31
CA SER A 183 -17.63 -3.22 19.35
C SER A 183 -17.38 -3.90 20.71
N ARG A 184 -16.31 -3.51 21.39
CA ARG A 184 -15.96 -4.03 22.73
C ARG A 184 -16.37 -3.11 23.87
N SER A 185 -16.76 -1.89 23.57
CA SER A 185 -16.94 -0.81 24.55
C SER A 185 -18.34 -0.22 24.53
N GLU A 186 -19.30 -0.89 23.89
CA GLU A 186 -20.70 -0.46 23.69
C GLU A 186 -20.85 0.89 22.93
N TYR A 187 -19.77 1.61 22.68
CA TYR A 187 -19.76 2.82 21.87
C TYR A 187 -19.98 2.49 20.39
N LYS A 188 -20.86 3.26 19.74
CA LYS A 188 -21.22 3.13 18.32
C LYS A 188 -20.02 3.27 17.36
N ASN A 189 -18.94 3.92 17.78
CA ASN A 189 -17.79 4.26 16.92
C ASN A 189 -16.47 3.59 17.37
N GLN A 190 -16.54 2.50 18.14
CA GLN A 190 -15.35 1.80 18.64
C GLN A 190 -15.33 0.32 18.25
N HIS A 191 -15.79 0.02 17.04
CA HIS A 191 -15.62 -1.31 16.48
C HIS A 191 -14.15 -1.59 16.15
N GLN A 192 -13.76 -2.85 16.29
CA GLN A 192 -12.46 -3.37 15.88
C GLN A 192 -12.67 -4.51 14.88
N GLY A 193 -11.74 -4.66 13.94
CA GLY A 193 -11.70 -5.84 13.08
C GLY A 193 -11.56 -7.11 13.93
N LEU A 194 -12.24 -8.18 13.52
CA LEU A 194 -12.14 -9.49 14.18
C LEU A 194 -10.69 -9.95 14.33
N ASP A 195 -9.85 -9.67 13.34
CA ASP A 195 -8.43 -10.01 13.35
C ASP A 195 -7.64 -9.30 14.46
N THR A 196 -8.03 -8.08 14.84
CA THR A 196 -7.44 -7.36 15.99
C THR A 196 -7.73 -8.11 17.28
N ILE A 197 -8.99 -8.51 17.47
CA ILE A 197 -9.46 -9.19 18.68
C ILE A 197 -8.80 -10.57 18.79
N LEU A 198 -8.74 -11.30 17.67
CA LEU A 198 -8.08 -12.59 17.61
C LEU A 198 -6.57 -12.47 17.87
N GLU A 199 -5.90 -11.41 17.40
CA GLU A 199 -4.48 -11.18 17.67
C GLU A 199 -4.22 -10.90 19.16
N GLU A 200 -5.10 -10.15 19.84
CA GLU A 200 -5.01 -9.94 21.28
C GLU A 200 -5.21 -11.25 22.07
N ILE A 201 -6.23 -12.05 21.70
CA ILE A 201 -6.46 -13.36 22.31
C ILE A 201 -5.24 -14.27 22.08
N ASN A 202 -4.69 -14.28 20.87
CA ASN A 202 -3.51 -15.07 20.51
C ASN A 202 -2.29 -14.68 21.34
N LYS A 203 -2.07 -13.38 21.61
CA LYS A 203 -1.00 -12.90 22.52
C LYS A 203 -1.21 -13.42 23.93
N THR A 204 -2.43 -13.37 24.45
CA THR A 204 -2.74 -13.94 25.77
C THR A 204 -2.49 -15.43 25.80
N LEU A 205 -2.94 -16.19 24.80
CA LEU A 205 -2.68 -17.63 24.70
C LEU A 205 -1.19 -17.94 24.68
N LYS A 206 -0.41 -17.20 23.88
CA LYS A 206 1.06 -17.35 23.82
C LYS A 206 1.73 -17.10 25.17
N SER A 207 1.20 -16.23 26.01
CA SER A 207 1.73 -16.00 27.36
C SER A 207 1.43 -17.15 28.33
N LEU A 208 0.45 -18.00 28.02
CA LEU A 208 0.01 -19.12 28.86
C LEU A 208 0.67 -20.46 28.47
N VAL A 209 1.37 -20.52 27.33
CA VAL A 209 2.01 -21.75 26.84
C VAL A 209 3.53 -21.68 26.99
N PRO A 210 4.21 -22.83 27.21
CA PRO A 210 5.67 -22.84 27.32
C PRO A 210 6.35 -22.52 25.97
N PRO A 211 7.65 -22.15 25.97
CA PRO A 211 8.39 -21.78 24.76
C PRO A 211 8.37 -22.83 23.64
N VAL A 212 8.31 -24.12 24.01
CA VAL A 212 8.13 -25.24 23.08
C VAL A 212 6.79 -25.90 23.38
N PRO A 213 5.68 -25.42 22.80
CA PRO A 213 4.35 -25.90 23.13
C PRO A 213 4.03 -27.19 22.37
N SER A 214 3.43 -28.15 23.06
CA SER A 214 2.73 -29.27 22.44
C SER A 214 1.26 -28.90 22.15
N GLN A 215 0.55 -29.70 21.34
CA GLN A 215 -0.88 -29.52 21.11
C GLN A 215 -1.68 -29.48 22.43
N HIS A 216 -1.33 -30.33 23.39
CA HIS A 216 -1.97 -30.37 24.70
C HIS A 216 -1.84 -29.04 25.47
N HIS A 217 -0.67 -28.38 25.40
CA HIS A 217 -0.49 -27.07 26.01
C HIS A 217 -1.41 -26.01 25.40
N TRP A 218 -1.54 -26.00 24.07
CA TRP A 218 -2.48 -25.11 23.37
C TRP A 218 -3.93 -25.38 23.76
N GLU A 219 -4.33 -26.64 23.85
CA GLU A 219 -5.69 -27.02 24.26
C GLU A 219 -6.02 -26.57 25.69
N ILE A 220 -5.10 -26.78 26.64
CA ILE A 220 -5.25 -26.32 28.03
C ILE A 220 -5.34 -24.80 28.07
N ALA A 221 -4.41 -24.10 27.40
CA ALA A 221 -4.39 -22.64 27.39
C ALA A 221 -5.67 -22.08 26.78
N ALA A 222 -6.12 -22.60 25.63
CA ALA A 222 -7.34 -22.17 24.95
C ALA A 222 -8.60 -22.40 25.80
N ARG A 223 -8.76 -23.59 26.40
CA ARG A 223 -9.93 -23.93 27.24
C ARG A 223 -10.01 -23.07 28.49
N ASN A 224 -8.86 -22.70 29.06
CA ASN A 224 -8.81 -21.97 30.32
C ASN A 224 -8.57 -20.46 30.16
N CYS A 225 -8.29 -19.97 28.96
CA CYS A 225 -7.90 -18.57 28.69
C CYS A 225 -8.85 -17.57 29.34
N MET A 226 -10.16 -17.74 29.15
CA MET A 226 -11.15 -16.81 29.71
C MET A 226 -11.21 -16.87 31.24
N ASN A 227 -11.06 -18.06 31.83
CA ASN A 227 -11.03 -18.23 33.28
C ASN A 227 -9.76 -17.60 33.88
N PHE A 228 -8.61 -17.76 33.22
CA PHE A 228 -7.37 -17.10 33.63
C PHE A 228 -7.47 -15.58 33.54
N MET A 229 -8.08 -15.03 32.49
CA MET A 229 -8.27 -13.57 32.39
C MET A 229 -9.16 -13.05 33.51
N LYS A 230 -10.28 -13.73 33.82
CA LYS A 230 -11.15 -13.37 34.96
C LYS A 230 -10.42 -13.45 36.30
N LEU A 231 -9.64 -14.51 36.52
CA LEU A 231 -8.86 -14.68 37.74
C LEU A 231 -7.81 -13.57 37.88
N ARG A 232 -7.14 -13.21 36.79
CA ARG A 232 -6.17 -12.10 36.76
C ARG A 232 -6.85 -10.76 37.09
N GLU A 233 -8.00 -10.46 36.50
CA GLU A 233 -8.77 -9.25 36.80
C GLU A 233 -9.18 -9.18 38.28
N ILE A 234 -9.70 -10.29 38.83
CA ILE A 234 -10.07 -10.39 40.25
C ILE A 234 -8.86 -10.17 41.15
N LEU A 235 -7.74 -10.85 40.85
CA LEU A 235 -6.50 -10.72 41.61
C LEU A 235 -6.02 -9.27 41.62
N PHE A 236 -5.93 -8.64 40.44
CA PHE A 236 -5.46 -7.26 40.28
C PHE A 236 -6.37 -6.27 41.02
N LYS A 237 -7.68 -6.42 40.91
CA LYS A 237 -8.65 -5.64 41.68
C LYS A 237 -8.43 -5.79 43.18
N ASN A 238 -8.21 -7.02 43.66
CA ASN A 238 -8.05 -7.31 45.09
C ASN A 238 -6.74 -6.76 45.67
N ILE A 239 -5.65 -6.76 44.91
CA ILE A 239 -4.36 -6.20 45.35
C ILE A 239 -4.27 -4.68 45.14
N GLY A 240 -5.35 -4.03 44.73
CA GLY A 240 -5.37 -2.61 44.40
C GLY A 240 -4.52 -2.24 43.17
N TYR A 241 -4.13 -3.25 42.37
CA TYR A 241 -3.43 -3.03 41.12
C TYR A 241 -4.45 -2.60 40.07
N THR A 242 -4.59 -1.29 39.94
CA THR A 242 -5.15 -0.72 38.73
C THR A 242 -4.17 -1.01 37.61
N ASP A 243 -4.65 -1.59 36.49
CA ASP A 243 -3.97 -1.64 35.19
C ASP A 243 -3.82 -0.20 34.64
N ASN A 244 -3.27 0.69 35.46
CA ASN A 244 -2.54 1.84 34.97
C ASN A 244 -1.27 1.23 34.40
N GLU A 245 -1.36 0.65 33.19
CA GLU A 245 -0.23 0.70 32.28
C GLU A 245 0.37 2.09 32.49
N SER A 246 1.67 2.16 32.76
CA SER A 246 2.40 3.41 32.94
C SER A 246 2.26 4.24 31.65
N SER A 247 1.10 4.85 31.50
CA SER A 247 0.76 5.96 30.66
C SER A 247 1.11 7.21 31.45
N GLY A 248 2.28 7.19 32.12
CA GLY A 248 3.07 8.41 32.19
C GLY A 248 3.02 8.97 30.77
N PRO A 249 2.56 10.22 30.59
CA PRO A 249 2.10 10.70 29.30
C PRO A 249 3.21 10.38 28.31
N ARG A 250 2.97 9.43 27.40
CA ARG A 250 3.80 9.32 26.21
C ARG A 250 3.74 10.75 25.68
N THR A 251 4.84 11.46 25.71
CA THR A 251 4.93 12.82 25.15
C THR A 251 4.65 12.64 23.68
N LYS A 252 3.37 12.65 23.32
CA LYS A 252 2.91 12.61 21.95
C LYS A 252 3.57 13.84 21.32
N PRO A 253 4.29 13.66 20.21
CA PRO A 253 4.84 14.79 19.51
C PRO A 253 3.73 15.81 19.29
N ASN A 254 3.96 17.07 19.64
CA ASN A 254 2.95 18.09 19.46
C ASN A 254 2.68 18.19 17.95
N PHE A 255 1.51 17.70 17.56
CA PHE A 255 1.08 17.60 16.17
C PHE A 255 1.24 18.92 15.40
N VAL A 256 0.93 20.05 16.04
CA VAL A 256 1.03 21.38 15.42
C VAL A 256 2.50 21.75 15.20
N ILE A 257 3.35 21.52 16.20
CA ILE A 257 4.78 21.83 16.10
C ILE A 257 5.47 20.94 15.05
N GLU A 258 5.23 19.63 15.10
CA GLU A 258 5.89 18.70 14.18
C GLU A 258 5.44 18.87 12.74
N SER A 259 4.15 19.15 12.52
CA SER A 259 3.65 19.47 11.19
C SER A 259 4.25 20.79 10.68
N GLN A 260 4.32 21.82 11.53
CA GLN A 260 4.93 23.10 11.18
C GLN A 260 6.40 22.97 10.79
N ARG A 261 7.19 22.11 11.47
CA ARG A 261 8.58 21.85 11.09
C ARG A 261 8.70 21.35 9.66
N PHE A 262 7.85 20.40 9.27
CA PHE A 262 7.87 19.88 7.91
C PHE A 262 7.36 20.88 6.88
N ARG A 263 6.32 21.66 7.21
CA ARG A 263 5.83 22.76 6.36
C ARG A 263 6.93 23.78 6.04
N ILE A 264 7.73 24.15 7.04
CA ILE A 264 8.88 25.05 6.84
C ILE A 264 9.87 24.45 5.83
N GLN A 265 10.13 23.15 5.89
CA GLN A 265 10.99 22.48 4.92
C GLN A 265 10.39 22.51 3.50
N LEU A 266 9.10 22.18 3.36
CA LEU A 266 8.39 22.20 2.07
C LEU A 266 8.43 23.58 1.40
N ARG A 267 8.28 24.65 2.19
CA ARG A 267 8.36 26.04 1.72
C ARG A 267 9.78 26.43 1.33
N LYS A 268 10.78 26.07 2.15
CA LYS A 268 12.19 26.35 1.86
C LYS A 268 12.66 25.73 0.54
N SER A 269 12.10 24.57 0.17
CA SER A 269 12.41 23.89 -1.08
C SER A 269 11.46 24.24 -2.22
N ASP A 270 10.47 25.13 -2.00
CA ASP A 270 9.40 25.45 -2.96
C ASP A 270 8.68 24.21 -3.55
N PHE A 271 8.67 23.08 -2.83
CA PHE A 271 8.34 21.77 -3.41
C PHE A 271 6.90 21.64 -3.92
N LEU A 272 5.96 22.36 -3.27
CA LEU A 272 4.55 22.37 -3.63
C LEU A 272 4.12 23.69 -4.29
N ASN A 273 5.06 24.58 -4.63
CA ASN A 273 4.74 25.87 -5.21
C ASN A 273 4.26 25.70 -6.67
N PRO A 274 2.98 25.98 -6.99
CA PRO A 274 2.46 25.76 -8.34
C PRO A 274 2.91 26.83 -9.34
N ILE A 275 3.48 27.95 -8.88
CA ILE A 275 3.83 29.12 -9.70
C ILE A 275 5.23 28.97 -10.32
N GLN A 276 6.07 28.08 -9.79
CA GLN A 276 7.42 27.86 -10.32
C GLN A 276 7.39 27.34 -11.76
N LYS A 277 8.20 27.97 -12.62
CA LYS A 277 8.37 27.63 -14.05
C LYS A 277 9.44 26.56 -14.29
N GLU A 278 10.13 26.06 -13.26
CA GLU A 278 11.17 25.06 -13.45
C GLU A 278 10.58 23.67 -13.78
N ASN A 279 10.88 23.23 -15.00
CA ASN A 279 10.26 22.10 -15.70
C ASN A 279 10.67 20.70 -15.21
N THR A 280 11.48 20.57 -14.16
CA THR A 280 12.01 19.25 -13.76
C THR A 280 11.18 18.60 -12.66
N PHE A 281 10.52 17.50 -13.00
CA PHE A 281 9.76 16.68 -12.07
C PHE A 281 10.68 15.93 -11.10
N LYS A 282 10.88 16.49 -9.91
CA LYS A 282 11.84 16.01 -8.90
C LYS A 282 11.17 15.76 -7.55
N SER A 283 11.80 14.91 -6.74
CA SER A 283 11.44 14.68 -5.35
C SER A 283 11.89 15.81 -4.44
N LEU A 284 11.42 15.82 -3.19
CA LEU A 284 11.88 16.75 -2.15
C LEU A 284 13.39 16.59 -1.86
N GLY A 285 13.93 15.38 -2.05
CA GLY A 285 15.36 15.06 -2.00
C GLY A 285 16.12 15.30 -3.30
N ASN A 286 15.56 16.05 -4.26
CA ASN A 286 16.15 16.38 -5.57
C ASN A 286 16.41 15.20 -6.53
N ILE A 287 15.75 14.05 -6.32
CA ILE A 287 15.83 12.90 -7.23
C ILE A 287 14.89 13.12 -8.41
N ILE A 288 15.34 12.84 -9.64
CA ILE A 288 14.49 12.90 -10.83
C ILE A 288 13.43 11.80 -10.75
N LEU A 289 12.16 12.20 -10.75
CA LEU A 289 11.02 11.30 -10.68
C LEU A 289 10.71 10.70 -12.06
N SER A 290 10.09 9.53 -12.05
CA SER A 290 9.63 8.87 -13.27
C SER A 290 8.49 9.66 -13.91
N GLU A 291 8.56 9.86 -15.22
CA GLU A 291 7.48 10.46 -16.02
C GLU A 291 6.15 9.70 -15.90
N GLU A 292 6.18 8.40 -15.62
CA GLU A 292 4.96 7.59 -15.42
C GLU A 292 4.15 8.04 -14.18
N LEU A 293 4.79 8.66 -13.18
CA LEU A 293 4.06 9.15 -12.00
C LEU A 293 3.12 10.31 -12.33
N LYS A 294 3.34 11.05 -13.42
CA LYS A 294 2.45 12.14 -13.85
C LYS A 294 1.03 11.65 -14.16
N ASN A 295 0.91 10.39 -14.59
CA ASN A 295 -0.35 9.73 -14.92
C ASN A 295 -0.57 8.48 -14.06
N PHE A 296 -0.06 8.48 -12.82
CA PHE A 296 -0.05 7.31 -11.94
C PHE A 296 -1.42 6.63 -11.85
N THR A 297 -2.47 7.40 -11.54
CA THR A 297 -3.83 6.89 -11.36
C THR A 297 -4.35 6.20 -12.63
N SER A 298 -4.16 6.80 -13.80
CA SER A 298 -4.60 6.24 -15.08
C SER A 298 -3.86 4.94 -15.43
N ILE A 299 -2.53 4.94 -15.29
CA ILE A 299 -1.71 3.74 -15.56
C ILE A 299 -2.07 2.61 -14.57
N ALA A 300 -2.29 2.94 -13.30
CA ALA A 300 -2.69 1.98 -12.27
C ALA A 300 -4.08 1.36 -12.56
N GLN A 301 -5.03 2.17 -13.04
CA GLN A 301 -6.35 1.71 -13.46
C GLN A 301 -6.27 0.73 -14.63
N GLU A 302 -5.50 1.05 -15.68
CA GLU A 302 -5.33 0.16 -16.83
C GLU A 302 -4.66 -1.15 -16.43
N LYS A 303 -3.59 -1.07 -15.62
CA LYS A 303 -2.96 -2.26 -15.02
C LYS A 303 -3.99 -3.11 -14.27
N ARG A 304 -4.79 -2.51 -13.39
CA ARG A 304 -5.82 -3.23 -12.63
C ARG A 304 -6.83 -3.92 -13.56
N LYS A 305 -7.33 -3.23 -14.59
CA LYS A 305 -8.26 -3.80 -15.58
C LYS A 305 -7.67 -5.03 -16.29
N ILE A 306 -6.41 -4.94 -16.72
CA ILE A 306 -5.69 -6.06 -17.36
C ILE A 306 -5.60 -7.25 -16.39
N TYR A 307 -5.21 -7.00 -15.14
CA TYR A 307 -5.09 -8.07 -14.13
C TYR A 307 -6.42 -8.77 -13.84
N ILE A 308 -7.51 -8.00 -13.70
CA ILE A 308 -8.85 -8.55 -13.51
C ILE A 308 -9.25 -9.44 -14.68
N LYS A 309 -9.07 -8.97 -15.92
CA LYS A 309 -9.37 -9.76 -17.13
C LYS A 309 -8.56 -11.05 -17.17
N GLN A 310 -7.25 -10.99 -16.91
CA GLN A 310 -6.38 -12.16 -16.89
C GLN A 310 -6.82 -13.19 -15.84
N LYS A 311 -7.22 -12.74 -14.64
CA LYS A 311 -7.67 -13.63 -13.57
C LYS A 311 -9.03 -14.26 -13.83
N LEU A 312 -10.00 -13.47 -14.30
CA LEU A 312 -11.35 -13.98 -14.60
C LEU A 312 -11.36 -14.94 -15.80
N LEU A 313 -10.57 -14.64 -16.84
CA LEU A 313 -10.49 -15.46 -18.05
C LEU A 313 -9.50 -16.62 -17.95
N GLN A 314 -8.87 -16.81 -16.78
CA GLN A 314 -7.83 -17.84 -16.54
C GLN A 314 -6.71 -17.84 -17.60
N LEU A 315 -6.39 -16.67 -18.15
CA LEU A 315 -5.41 -16.55 -19.21
C LEU A 315 -4.01 -16.79 -18.64
N THR A 316 -3.32 -17.81 -19.15
CA THR A 316 -1.88 -17.99 -18.95
C THR A 316 -1.14 -16.91 -19.71
N THR A 317 -0.78 -15.84 -19.01
CA THR A 317 0.05 -14.78 -19.58
C THR A 317 1.48 -14.96 -19.11
N ASN A 318 2.41 -15.03 -20.06
CA ASN A 318 3.85 -15.00 -19.81
C ASN A 318 4.35 -13.57 -19.50
N GLU A 319 3.45 -12.58 -19.45
CA GLU A 319 3.78 -11.20 -19.14
C GLU A 319 4.06 -11.03 -17.65
N THR A 320 5.33 -10.78 -17.34
CA THR A 320 5.74 -10.35 -16.01
C THR A 320 5.12 -9.01 -15.64
N TRP A 321 4.60 -8.91 -14.42
CA TRP A 321 4.02 -7.67 -13.93
C TRP A 321 5.07 -6.56 -13.76
N LYS A 322 5.04 -5.56 -14.65
CA LYS A 322 5.89 -4.35 -14.52
C LYS A 322 5.25 -3.36 -13.54
N VAL A 323 6.03 -2.82 -12.62
CA VAL A 323 5.57 -1.85 -11.61
C VAL A 323 5.79 -0.43 -12.11
N ILE A 324 4.91 0.51 -11.75
CA ILE A 324 5.08 1.92 -12.13
C ILE A 324 6.31 2.47 -11.41
N PRO A 325 7.41 2.82 -12.10
CA PRO A 325 8.65 3.26 -11.46
C PRO A 325 8.47 4.60 -10.74
N ILE A 326 9.16 4.79 -9.62
CA ILE A 326 9.11 6.03 -8.83
C ILE A 326 10.17 7.04 -9.32
N SER A 327 11.41 6.58 -9.53
CA SER A 327 12.49 7.41 -10.07
C SER A 327 12.74 7.16 -11.56
N ALA A 328 13.36 8.13 -12.23
CA ALA A 328 13.83 7.93 -13.60
C ALA A 328 14.85 6.78 -13.71
N GLU A 329 15.70 6.62 -12.69
CA GLU A 329 16.63 5.49 -12.58
C GLU A 329 15.90 4.14 -12.48
N GLU A 330 14.83 4.05 -11.67
CA GLU A 330 14.02 2.84 -11.60
C GLU A 330 13.39 2.53 -12.97
N ALA A 331 12.94 3.55 -13.70
CA ALA A 331 12.37 3.39 -15.04
C ALA A 331 13.40 2.87 -16.05
N VAL A 332 14.62 3.41 -16.05
CA VAL A 332 15.73 2.94 -16.89
C VAL A 332 16.12 1.51 -16.50
N SER A 333 16.26 1.23 -15.20
CA SER A 333 16.62 -0.09 -14.69
C SER A 333 15.59 -1.17 -15.06
N GLN A 334 14.30 -0.84 -15.12
CA GLN A 334 13.25 -1.76 -15.55
C GLN A 334 13.28 -2.05 -17.06
N LYS A 335 13.79 -1.11 -17.86
CA LYS A 335 14.01 -1.30 -19.31
C LYS A 335 15.34 -2.00 -19.61
N ASN A 336 16.27 -2.03 -18.65
CA ASN A 336 17.55 -2.70 -18.80
C ASN A 336 17.35 -4.22 -18.86
N GLU A 337 17.68 -4.80 -20.01
CA GLU A 337 17.55 -6.23 -20.31
C GLU A 337 18.41 -7.10 -19.39
N ASN A 338 19.54 -6.57 -18.91
CA ASN A 338 20.37 -7.26 -17.93
C ASN A 338 19.64 -7.50 -16.60
N ASN A 339 18.61 -6.71 -16.30
CA ASN A 339 17.79 -6.85 -15.10
C ASN A 339 16.51 -7.67 -15.33
N MET A 340 16.24 -8.09 -16.57
CA MET A 340 15.06 -8.86 -16.90
C MET A 340 15.18 -10.33 -16.47
N THR A 341 14.05 -10.97 -16.17
CA THR A 341 13.99 -12.42 -15.94
C THR A 341 14.18 -13.16 -17.26
N LYS A 342 14.47 -14.47 -17.20
CA LYS A 342 14.57 -15.28 -18.42
C LYS A 342 13.27 -15.24 -19.23
N GLU A 343 12.14 -15.33 -18.55
CA GLU A 343 10.81 -15.35 -19.17
C GLU A 343 10.53 -14.04 -19.93
N GLN A 344 10.93 -12.90 -19.36
CA GLN A 344 10.85 -11.60 -20.03
C GLN A 344 11.68 -11.54 -21.30
N LEU A 345 12.93 -12.00 -21.23
CA LEU A 345 13.82 -12.02 -22.37
C LEU A 345 13.27 -12.93 -23.48
N VAL A 346 12.77 -14.11 -23.13
CA VAL A 346 12.13 -15.01 -24.10
C VAL A 346 10.89 -14.37 -24.73
N ALA A 347 10.04 -13.71 -23.95
CA ALA A 347 8.86 -13.02 -24.49
C ALA A 347 9.24 -11.92 -25.50
N ILE A 348 10.27 -11.11 -25.18
CA ILE A 348 10.77 -10.07 -26.09
C ILE A 348 11.36 -10.69 -27.35
N ILE A 349 12.23 -11.70 -27.21
CA ILE A 349 12.83 -12.41 -28.35
C ILE A 349 11.72 -12.96 -29.25
N ASN A 350 10.72 -13.65 -28.69
CA ASN A 350 9.59 -14.18 -29.46
C ASN A 350 8.81 -13.07 -30.19
N SER A 351 8.61 -11.92 -29.57
CA SER A 351 7.93 -10.80 -30.24
C SER A 351 8.73 -10.25 -31.43
N LEU A 352 10.05 -10.19 -31.33
CA LEU A 352 10.94 -9.74 -32.42
C LEU A 352 11.12 -10.81 -33.50
N LEU A 353 11.02 -12.09 -33.14
CA LEU A 353 11.08 -13.18 -34.12
C LEU A 353 9.90 -13.13 -35.08
N VAL A 354 8.74 -12.59 -34.69
CA VAL A 354 7.55 -12.47 -35.57
C VAL A 354 7.88 -11.72 -36.87
N SER A 355 8.73 -10.69 -36.79
CA SER A 355 9.11 -9.84 -37.93
C SER A 355 10.26 -10.40 -38.79
N LEU A 356 10.83 -11.57 -38.47
CA LEU A 356 11.91 -12.18 -39.25
C LEU A 356 11.38 -13.22 -40.27
N PRO A 357 12.08 -13.48 -41.39
CA PRO A 357 11.75 -14.57 -42.31
C PRO A 357 11.84 -15.95 -41.63
N GLU A 358 10.97 -16.89 -42.00
CA GLU A 358 10.93 -18.26 -41.43
C GLU A 358 12.28 -18.99 -41.48
N SER A 359 13.05 -18.79 -42.55
CA SER A 359 14.40 -19.35 -42.70
C SER A 359 15.37 -18.91 -41.61
N GLN A 360 15.19 -17.70 -41.05
CA GLN A 360 16.01 -17.17 -39.96
C GLN A 360 15.45 -17.56 -38.58
N LYS A 361 14.12 -17.72 -38.44
CA LYS A 361 13.49 -18.15 -37.18
C LYS A 361 13.95 -19.52 -36.72
N LEU A 362 14.22 -20.44 -37.65
CA LEU A 362 14.67 -21.82 -37.37
C LEU A 362 15.94 -21.89 -36.48
N LYS A 363 16.79 -20.86 -36.51
CA LYS A 363 17.99 -20.78 -35.66
C LYS A 363 17.67 -20.57 -34.17
N TYR A 364 16.51 -20.00 -33.86
CA TYR A 364 16.15 -19.55 -32.52
C TYR A 364 15.09 -20.47 -31.88
N HIS A 365 15.45 -21.74 -31.66
CA HIS A 365 14.60 -22.73 -30.99
C HIS A 365 15.00 -22.95 -29.52
N ASN A 366 14.10 -23.56 -28.73
CA ASN A 366 14.32 -23.94 -27.33
C ASN A 366 14.77 -22.80 -26.40
N LEU A 367 14.27 -21.57 -26.62
CA LEU A 367 14.65 -20.38 -25.86
C LEU A 367 14.42 -20.54 -24.34
N ASN A 368 13.34 -21.21 -23.93
CA ASN A 368 13.02 -21.46 -22.51
C ASN A 368 14.14 -22.20 -21.74
N ASN A 369 14.93 -23.03 -22.43
CA ASN A 369 15.99 -23.82 -21.80
C ASN A 369 17.35 -23.10 -21.78
N LYS A 370 17.49 -21.97 -22.47
CA LYS A 370 18.77 -21.27 -22.59
C LYS A 370 19.10 -20.48 -21.31
N PRO A 371 20.39 -20.38 -20.92
CA PRO A 371 20.83 -19.51 -19.83
C PRO A 371 20.64 -18.03 -20.21
N LYS A 372 20.48 -17.17 -19.19
CA LYS A 372 20.15 -15.75 -19.38
C LYS A 372 21.18 -15.01 -20.25
N ILE A 373 22.47 -15.32 -20.08
CA ILE A 373 23.55 -14.74 -20.87
C ILE A 373 23.37 -15.03 -22.37
N ILE A 374 23.02 -16.27 -22.72
CA ILE A 374 22.77 -16.67 -24.11
C ILE A 374 21.51 -15.99 -24.66
N LEU A 375 20.46 -15.83 -23.84
CA LEU A 375 19.25 -15.10 -24.25
C LEU A 375 19.56 -13.62 -24.56
N LEU A 376 20.41 -12.97 -23.76
CA LEU A 376 20.85 -11.58 -24.02
C LEU A 376 21.65 -11.48 -25.33
N GLN A 377 22.54 -12.44 -25.59
CA GLN A 377 23.30 -12.51 -26.86
C GLN A 377 22.36 -12.69 -28.06
N ILE A 378 21.41 -13.62 -27.97
CA ILE A 378 20.40 -13.84 -29.03
C ILE A 378 19.56 -12.59 -29.27
N LEU A 379 19.16 -11.88 -28.22
CA LEU A 379 18.40 -10.64 -28.34
C LEU A 379 19.18 -9.54 -29.06
N GLN A 380 20.47 -9.41 -28.77
CA GLN A 380 21.37 -8.48 -29.48
C GLN A 380 21.54 -8.89 -30.95
N GLU A 381 21.73 -10.17 -31.22
CA GLU A 381 21.86 -10.73 -32.57
C GLU A 381 20.61 -10.44 -33.41
N ILE A 382 19.42 -10.72 -32.90
CA ILE A 382 18.14 -10.46 -33.59
C ILE A 382 17.96 -8.98 -33.93
N ARG A 383 18.29 -8.07 -32.99
CA ARG A 383 18.23 -6.63 -33.26
C ARG A 383 19.24 -6.17 -34.29
N SER A 384 20.44 -6.74 -34.28
CA SER A 384 21.44 -6.45 -35.31
C SER A 384 20.96 -6.85 -36.70
N LEU A 385 20.24 -7.97 -36.83
CA LEU A 385 19.62 -8.42 -38.07
C LEU A 385 18.47 -7.50 -38.53
N GLN A 386 17.67 -6.98 -37.59
CA GLN A 386 16.57 -6.06 -37.91
C GLN A 386 17.06 -4.67 -38.35
N ASN A 387 18.17 -4.18 -37.78
CA ASN A 387 18.80 -2.91 -38.18
C ASN A 387 19.44 -2.95 -39.58
N ILE A 388 19.53 -4.14 -40.21
CA ILE A 388 20.05 -4.32 -41.58
C ILE A 388 18.89 -4.37 -42.60
N ILE A 389 17.64 -4.53 -42.14
CA ILE A 389 16.45 -4.71 -42.99
C ILE A 389 15.63 -3.40 -43.13
N LEU A 390 15.96 -2.37 -42.35
CA LEU A 390 15.53 -0.97 -42.54
C LEU A 390 16.65 -0.18 -43.22
#